data_AF-A0AA85KC79-F1
#
_entry.id   AF-A0AA85KC79-F1
#
_cell.length_a   1.000
_cell.length_b   1.000
_cell.length_c   1.000
_cell.angle_alpha   90.00
_cell.angle_beta   90.00
_cell.angle_gamma   90.00
#
_symmetry.space_group_name_H-M   'P 1'
#
loop_
_entity.id
_entity.type
_entity.pdbx_description
1 polymer ?
#
loop_
_entity_poly.entity_id
_entity_poly.type
_entity_poly.pdbx_seq_one_letter_code
_entity_poly.pdbx_strand_id
1 'polypeptide(L)'
;MQTTHIALSQLEISVHKSSMCLAPSKYKVLLQGCWESVPALTLAGEPPEFVDKFVYVGSCVSAGRGVTDEISNCIMNARVVNANLSHLWRHHDVKLAAKGRVYNVSVDSVFLYACEKRPLRAEGVGRLCIFDRLCFRRIVGLRRHHSVSNPEIW
;
A
#
# COMPACT_ATOMS: atom_id res chain seq x y z
N MET A 1 23.38 -18.38 -6.52
CA MET A 1 23.59 -17.20 -7.39
C MET A 1 23.39 -17.46 -8.89
N GLN A 2 23.56 -18.69 -9.41
CA GLN A 2 23.35 -18.99 -10.84
C GLN A 2 21.88 -18.91 -11.32
N THR A 3 20.91 -19.20 -10.45
CA THR A 3 19.49 -19.30 -10.81
C THR A 3 18.85 -17.96 -11.19
N THR A 4 19.29 -16.85 -10.57
CA THR A 4 18.72 -15.51 -10.79
C THR A 4 19.13 -14.93 -12.14
N HIS A 5 20.38 -15.17 -12.56
CA HIS A 5 20.88 -14.77 -13.88
C HIS A 5 20.16 -15.48 -15.02
N ILE A 6 19.87 -16.78 -14.85
CA ILE A 6 19.13 -17.59 -15.84
C ILE A 6 17.70 -17.09 -15.99
N ALA A 7 17.02 -16.72 -14.91
CA ALA A 7 15.65 -16.21 -14.97
C ALA A 7 15.56 -14.85 -15.68
N LEU A 8 16.53 -13.95 -15.47
CA LEU A 8 16.55 -12.64 -16.13
C LEU A 8 16.82 -12.75 -17.63
N SER A 9 17.76 -13.61 -18.05
CA SER A 9 18.02 -13.83 -19.47
C SER A 9 16.83 -14.48 -20.20
N GLN A 10 16.12 -15.40 -19.55
CA GLN A 10 14.88 -15.95 -20.08
C GLN A 10 13.79 -14.89 -20.24
N LEU A 11 13.70 -13.93 -19.33
CA LEU A 11 12.75 -12.82 -19.39
C LEU A 11 13.08 -11.89 -20.56
N GLU A 12 14.35 -11.54 -20.79
CA GLU A 12 14.78 -10.77 -21.95
C GLU A 12 14.44 -11.46 -23.27
N ILE A 13 14.71 -12.76 -23.37
CA ILE A 13 14.38 -13.56 -24.55
C ILE A 13 12.88 -13.54 -24.82
N SER A 14 12.06 -13.69 -23.77
CA SER A 14 10.59 -13.66 -23.88
C SER A 14 10.06 -12.30 -24.35
N VAL A 15 10.57 -11.22 -23.76
CA VAL A 15 10.21 -9.84 -24.11
C VAL A 15 10.61 -9.50 -25.54
N HIS A 16 11.80 -9.94 -25.97
CA HIS A 16 12.25 -9.75 -27.34
C HIS A 16 11.40 -10.57 -28.33
N LYS A 17 11.05 -11.81 -27.97
CA LYS A 17 10.17 -12.68 -28.77
C LYS A 17 8.78 -12.09 -28.96
N SER A 18 8.27 -11.33 -27.98
CA SER A 18 6.99 -10.62 -28.11
C SER A 18 7.11 -9.25 -28.80
N SER A 19 8.27 -8.91 -29.37
CA SER A 19 8.56 -7.60 -29.98
C SER A 19 8.37 -6.42 -29.03
N MET A 20 8.53 -6.65 -27.72
CA MET A 20 8.48 -5.62 -26.68
C MET A 20 9.90 -5.22 -26.26
N CYS A 21 10.03 -4.04 -25.65
CA CYS A 21 11.29 -3.55 -25.08
C CYS A 21 11.10 -3.21 -23.60
N LEU A 22 12.12 -3.51 -22.79
CA LEU A 22 12.19 -3.05 -21.41
C LEU A 22 12.65 -1.59 -21.39
N ALA A 23 11.99 -0.75 -20.58
CA ALA A 23 12.43 0.61 -20.32
C ALA A 23 13.30 0.63 -19.06
N PRO A 24 14.62 0.94 -19.16
CA PRO A 24 15.55 0.96 -18.02
C PRO A 24 15.07 1.83 -16.85
N SER A 25 14.42 2.95 -17.16
CA SER A 25 13.89 3.88 -16.15
C SER A 25 12.67 3.36 -15.37
N LYS A 26 12.02 2.27 -15.80
CA LYS A 26 10.77 1.77 -15.21
C LYS A 26 10.94 0.54 -14.33
N TYR A 27 11.99 -0.25 -14.51
CA TYR A 27 12.22 -1.42 -13.66
C TYR A 27 13.22 -1.10 -12.55
N LYS A 28 12.97 -1.70 -11.39
CA LYS A 28 13.83 -1.61 -10.20
C LYS A 28 13.92 -3.00 -9.58
N VAL A 29 15.05 -3.29 -8.93
CA VAL A 29 15.29 -4.59 -8.30
C VAL A 29 15.30 -4.40 -6.79
N LEU A 30 14.49 -5.21 -6.09
CA LEU A 30 14.52 -5.30 -4.64
C LEU A 30 15.07 -6.66 -4.25
N LEU A 31 16.08 -6.66 -3.39
CA LEU A 31 16.67 -7.88 -2.84
C LEU A 31 15.97 -8.25 -1.54
N GLN A 32 15.37 -9.44 -1.49
CA GLN A 32 14.68 -9.92 -0.30
C GLN A 32 15.57 -10.91 0.46
N GLY A 33 16.17 -10.48 1.57
CA GLY A 33 16.92 -11.34 2.49
C GLY A 33 18.39 -11.60 2.13
N CYS A 34 18.94 -11.00 1.07
CA CYS A 34 20.37 -11.05 0.75
C CYS A 34 21.01 -9.67 0.97
N TRP A 35 21.60 -9.45 2.15
CA TRP A 35 22.33 -8.23 2.49
C TRP A 35 23.84 -8.37 2.29
N GLU A 36 24.34 -9.59 2.09
CA GLU A 36 25.78 -9.89 2.11
C GLU A 36 26.46 -9.78 0.73
N SER A 37 25.68 -9.70 -0.36
CA SER A 37 26.22 -9.42 -1.69
C SER A 37 25.12 -8.95 -2.64
N VAL A 38 25.29 -7.76 -3.19
CA VAL A 38 24.51 -7.32 -4.35
C VAL A 38 25.01 -8.13 -5.55
N PRO A 39 24.21 -9.02 -6.14
CA PRO A 39 24.63 -9.73 -7.33
C PRO A 39 24.89 -8.73 -8.45
N ALA A 40 25.98 -8.91 -9.20
CA ALA A 40 26.21 -8.19 -10.44
C ALA A 40 25.14 -8.62 -11.46
N LEU A 41 24.01 -7.91 -11.47
CA LEU A 41 22.90 -8.13 -12.38
C LEU A 41 22.99 -7.10 -13.50
N THR A 42 22.69 -7.53 -14.72
CA THR A 42 22.58 -6.67 -15.88
C THR A 42 21.27 -7.02 -16.56
N LEU A 43 20.44 -6.01 -16.85
CA LEU A 43 19.19 -6.16 -17.58
C LEU A 43 19.19 -5.15 -18.72
N ALA A 44 18.90 -5.59 -19.94
CA ALA A 44 18.96 -4.79 -21.16
C ALA A 44 20.30 -4.05 -21.37
N GLY A 45 21.41 -4.62 -20.89
CA GLY A 45 22.75 -4.03 -21.00
C GLY A 45 23.11 -3.00 -19.94
N GLU A 46 22.20 -2.63 -19.04
CA GLU A 46 22.44 -1.68 -17.96
C GLU A 46 22.27 -2.33 -16.57
N PRO A 47 23.03 -1.86 -15.54
CA PRO A 47 22.81 -2.31 -14.17
C PRO A 47 21.46 -1.77 -13.65
N PRO A 48 20.62 -2.62 -13.03
CA PRO A 48 19.34 -2.18 -12.47
C PRO A 48 19.54 -1.26 -11.26
N GLU A 49 18.59 -0.35 -11.03
CA GLU A 49 18.49 0.38 -9.76
C GLU A 49 18.04 -0.58 -8.65
N PHE A 50 18.87 -0.72 -7.61
CA PHE A 50 18.53 -1.49 -6.42
C PHE A 50 17.78 -0.60 -5.42
N VAL A 51 16.62 -1.07 -4.96
CA VAL A 51 15.78 -0.34 -4.01
C VAL A 51 15.40 -1.19 -2.80
N ASP A 52 15.38 -0.56 -1.64
CA ASP A 52 14.96 -1.19 -0.38
C ASP A 52 13.44 -1.29 -0.24
N LYS A 53 12.70 -0.53 -1.05
CA LYS A 53 11.25 -0.44 -1.02
C LYS A 53 10.71 -0.09 -2.40
N PHE A 54 9.66 -0.79 -2.84
CA PHE A 54 8.91 -0.43 -4.04
C PHE A 54 7.41 -0.62 -3.84
N VAL A 55 6.61 0.17 -4.55
CA VAL A 55 5.15 0.04 -4.57
C VAL A 55 4.75 -0.69 -5.85
N TYR A 56 4.11 -1.83 -5.69
CA TYR A 56 3.57 -2.64 -6.78
C TYR A 56 2.06 -2.75 -6.63
N VAL A 57 1.34 -2.19 -7.61
CA VAL A 57 -0.14 -2.25 -7.70
C VAL A 57 -0.79 -1.84 -6.36
N GLY A 58 -0.28 -0.76 -5.76
CA GLY A 58 -0.79 -0.21 -4.50
C GLY A 58 -0.36 -0.97 -3.23
N SER A 59 0.33 -2.10 -3.32
CA SER A 59 0.97 -2.76 -2.18
C SER A 59 2.42 -2.32 -2.08
N CYS A 60 2.92 -2.12 -0.86
CA CYS A 60 4.32 -1.81 -0.66
C CYS A 60 5.10 -3.07 -0.29
N VAL A 61 6.18 -3.33 -1.01
CA VAL A 61 7.12 -4.40 -0.72
C VAL A 61 8.42 -3.77 -0.24
N SER A 62 8.92 -4.19 0.91
CA SER A 62 10.23 -3.78 1.42
C SER A 62 11.17 -4.97 1.62
N ALA A 63 12.47 -4.67 1.58
CA ALA A 63 13.55 -5.63 1.74
C ALA A 63 13.56 -6.25 3.15
N GLY A 64 13.18 -5.44 4.15
CA GLY A 64 12.83 -5.94 5.47
C GLY A 64 11.55 -6.76 5.40
N ARG A 65 11.52 -7.96 5.99
CA ARG A 65 10.31 -8.82 6.08
C ARG A 65 9.19 -8.21 6.96
N GLY A 66 9.25 -6.92 7.27
CA GLY A 66 8.28 -6.21 8.10
C GLY A 66 7.07 -5.74 7.30
N VAL A 67 5.94 -5.58 7.98
CA VAL A 67 4.68 -5.11 7.38
C VAL A 67 4.48 -3.60 7.59
N THR A 68 5.40 -2.93 8.29
CA THR A 68 5.31 -1.52 8.68
C THR A 68 5.20 -0.57 7.48
N ASP A 69 5.96 -0.85 6.42
CA ASP A 69 5.93 -0.07 5.18
C ASP A 69 4.61 -0.23 4.43
N GLU A 70 4.09 -1.45 4.39
CA GLU A 70 2.80 -1.76 3.79
C GLU A 70 1.66 -1.07 4.53
N ILE A 71 1.63 -1.14 5.86
CA ILE A 71 0.61 -0.45 6.68
C ILE A 71 0.67 1.06 6.47
N SER A 72 1.88 1.63 6.42
CA SER A 72 2.06 3.06 6.16
C SER A 72 1.52 3.45 4.77
N ASN A 73 1.77 2.61 3.77
CA ASN A 73 1.27 2.80 2.41
C ASN A 73 -0.26 2.66 2.33
N CYS A 74 -0.85 1.68 3.01
CA CYS A 74 -2.31 1.51 3.09
C CYS A 74 -2.98 2.70 3.76
N ILE A 75 -2.43 3.20 4.88
CA ILE A 75 -2.92 4.43 5.52
C ILE A 75 -2.82 5.63 4.57
N MET A 76 -1.73 5.73 3.80
CA MET A 76 -1.58 6.82 2.82
C MET A 76 -2.62 6.74 1.70
N ASN A 77 -2.85 5.56 1.14
CA ASN A 77 -3.87 5.35 0.11
C ASN A 77 -5.27 5.65 0.65
N ALA A 78 -5.59 5.14 1.84
CA ALA A 78 -6.86 5.42 2.52
C ALA A 78 -7.04 6.91 2.83
N ARG A 79 -5.96 7.64 3.17
CA ARG A 79 -5.98 9.10 3.32
C ARG A 79 -6.38 9.80 2.04
N VAL A 80 -5.83 9.39 0.90
CA VAL A 80 -6.15 9.98 -0.41
C VAL A 80 -7.63 9.75 -0.72
N VAL A 81 -8.13 8.52 -0.58
CA VAL A 81 -9.55 8.20 -0.79
C VAL A 81 -10.45 9.02 0.13
N ASN A 82 -10.12 9.06 1.43
CA ASN A 82 -10.88 9.82 2.42
C ASN A 82 -10.84 11.34 2.16
N ALA A 83 -9.74 11.87 1.62
CA ALA A 83 -9.63 13.28 1.24
C ALA A 83 -10.47 13.60 -0.01
N ASN A 84 -10.47 12.72 -1.00
CA ASN A 84 -11.30 12.85 -2.20
C ASN A 84 -12.79 12.88 -1.87
N LEU A 85 -13.21 12.17 -0.82
CA LEU A 85 -14.57 12.16 -0.30
C LEU A 85 -14.88 13.29 0.69
N SER A 86 -13.97 14.24 0.90
CA SER A 86 -14.15 15.30 1.91
C SER A 86 -15.39 16.16 1.73
N HIS A 87 -15.82 16.39 0.49
CA HIS A 87 -17.06 17.11 0.18
C HIS A 87 -18.29 16.32 0.61
N LEU A 88 -18.31 15.00 0.37
CA LEU A 88 -19.37 14.11 0.82
C LEU A 88 -19.51 14.11 2.34
N TRP A 89 -18.38 14.07 3.06
CA TRP A 89 -18.38 14.08 4.52
C TRP A 89 -18.98 15.36 5.11
N ARG A 90 -18.74 16.51 4.47
CA ARG A 90 -19.29 17.81 4.88
C ARG A 90 -20.75 18.02 4.49
N HIS A 91 -21.30 17.21 3.58
CA HIS A 91 -22.65 17.39 3.09
C HIS A 91 -23.68 17.03 4.17
N HIS A 92 -24.51 17.98 4.59
CA HIS A 92 -25.48 17.76 5.67
C HIS A 92 -26.69 16.93 5.23
N ASP A 93 -27.11 17.04 3.97
CA ASP A 93 -28.31 16.33 3.48
C ASP A 93 -28.10 14.83 3.25
N VAL A 94 -26.85 14.36 3.27
CA VAL A 94 -26.55 12.93 3.12
C VAL A 94 -26.62 12.26 4.49
N LYS A 95 -27.55 11.29 4.60
CA LYS A 95 -27.71 10.49 5.83
C LYS A 95 -26.41 9.83 6.25
N LEU A 96 -26.15 9.80 7.56
CA LEU A 96 -24.95 9.17 8.13
C LEU A 96 -24.80 7.70 7.71
N ALA A 97 -25.90 6.94 7.65
CA ALA A 97 -25.91 5.56 7.19
C ALA A 97 -25.44 5.39 5.73
N ALA A 98 -25.70 6.38 4.86
CA ALA A 98 -25.20 6.37 3.49
C ALA A 98 -23.69 6.67 3.47
N LYS A 99 -23.22 7.65 4.28
CA LYS A 99 -21.79 7.94 4.41
C LYS A 99 -21.01 6.75 4.96
N GLY A 100 -21.55 6.05 5.95
CA GLY A 100 -20.95 4.82 6.50
C GLY A 100 -20.80 3.72 5.44
N ARG A 101 -21.82 3.50 4.61
CA ARG A 101 -21.70 2.55 3.48
C ARG A 101 -20.62 2.95 2.48
N VAL A 102 -20.53 4.23 2.13
CA VAL A 102 -19.46 4.72 1.25
C VAL A 102 -18.09 4.53 1.89
N TYR A 103 -17.96 4.79 3.19
CA TYR A 103 -16.73 4.55 3.94
C TYR A 103 -16.29 3.08 3.88
N ASN A 104 -17.18 2.15 4.20
CA ASN A 104 -16.87 0.72 4.22
C ASN A 104 -16.39 0.22 2.85
N VAL A 105 -17.02 0.70 1.76
CA VAL A 105 -16.67 0.27 0.40
C VAL A 105 -15.38 0.89 -0.11
N SER A 106 -15.05 2.11 0.32
CA SER A 106 -13.93 2.88 -0.26
C SER A 106 -12.69 2.94 0.62
N VAL A 107 -12.83 3.17 1.93
CA VAL A 107 -11.72 3.35 2.85
C VAL A 107 -11.41 2.04 3.58
N ASP A 108 -12.42 1.34 4.10
CA ASP A 108 -12.17 0.07 4.82
C ASP A 108 -11.68 -1.03 3.89
N SER A 109 -12.15 -1.06 2.65
CA SER A 109 -11.67 -2.01 1.63
C SER A 109 -10.15 -1.92 1.42
N VAL A 110 -9.55 -0.73 1.57
CA VAL A 110 -8.09 -0.54 1.49
C VAL A 110 -7.38 -1.20 2.68
N PHE A 111 -7.99 -1.24 3.86
CA PHE A 111 -7.44 -1.92 5.02
C PHE A 111 -7.63 -3.42 4.97
N LEU A 112 -8.80 -3.89 4.55
CA LEU A 112 -9.10 -5.31 4.40
C LEU A 112 -8.12 -5.98 3.44
N TYR A 113 -7.82 -5.34 2.30
CA TYR A 113 -6.83 -5.84 1.36
C TYR A 113 -5.42 -5.99 1.97
N ALA A 114 -5.03 -5.10 2.89
CA ALA A 114 -3.75 -5.20 3.59
C ALA A 114 -3.72 -6.38 4.57
N CYS A 115 -4.83 -6.57 5.31
CA CYS A 115 -4.99 -7.66 6.26
C CYS A 115 -5.00 -9.04 5.58
N GLU A 116 -5.62 -9.16 4.39
CA GLU A 116 -5.65 -10.39 3.62
C GLU A 116 -4.26 -10.84 3.15
N LYS A 117 -3.39 -9.88 2.79
CA LYS A 117 -2.07 -10.20 2.24
C LYS A 117 -1.00 -10.51 3.27
N ARG A 118 -1.09 -9.97 4.49
CA ARG A 118 -0.05 -10.13 5.51
C ARG A 118 -0.61 -10.22 6.93
N PRO A 119 -0.04 -11.07 7.79
CA PRO A 119 -0.37 -11.07 9.22
C PRO A 119 0.09 -9.74 9.85
N LEU A 120 -0.87 -8.94 10.31
CA LEU A 120 -0.60 -7.67 10.98
C LEU A 120 -0.13 -7.90 12.43
N ARG A 121 0.94 -7.19 12.82
CA ARG A 121 1.37 -7.12 14.22
C ARG A 121 0.48 -6.16 15.00
N ALA A 122 0.45 -6.28 16.33
CA ALA A 122 -0.35 -5.41 17.22
C ALA A 122 -0.11 -3.90 16.99
N GLU A 123 1.15 -3.49 16.81
CA GLU A 123 1.51 -2.10 16.47
C GLU A 123 0.83 -1.63 15.17
N GLY A 124 0.79 -2.53 14.18
CA GLY A 124 0.15 -2.29 12.90
C GLY A 124 -1.36 -2.06 13.03
N VAL A 125 -2.03 -2.91 13.79
CA VAL A 125 -3.46 -2.78 14.10
C VAL A 125 -3.73 -1.46 14.81
N GLY A 126 -2.92 -1.09 15.80
CA GLY A 126 -3.06 0.18 16.51
C GLY A 126 -3.02 1.40 15.59
N ARG A 127 -2.09 1.42 14.62
CA ARG A 127 -1.99 2.52 13.63
C ARG A 127 -3.22 2.60 12.72
N LEU A 128 -3.79 1.47 12.31
CA LEU A 128 -5.02 1.42 11.53
C LEU A 128 -6.21 1.93 12.34
N CYS A 129 -6.39 1.46 13.58
CA CYS A 129 -7.46 1.91 14.47
C CYS A 129 -7.41 3.42 14.75
N ILE A 130 -6.20 3.99 14.92
CA ILE A 130 -6.05 5.45 15.08
C ILE A 130 -6.56 6.18 13.83
N PHE A 131 -6.20 5.69 12.64
CA PHE A 131 -6.63 6.31 11.39
C PHE A 131 -8.14 6.17 11.16
N ASP A 132 -8.68 4.99 11.42
CA ASP A 132 -10.11 4.68 11.35
C ASP A 132 -10.92 5.65 12.21
N ARG A 133 -10.51 5.85 13.47
CA ARG A 133 -11.13 6.83 14.38
C ARG A 133 -11.08 8.27 13.85
N LEU A 134 -10.01 8.65 13.16
CA LEU A 134 -9.91 9.97 12.53
C LEU A 134 -10.89 10.13 11.36
N CYS A 135 -11.12 9.07 10.58
CA CYS A 135 -12.08 9.06 9.49
C CYS A 135 -13.51 9.16 10.01
N PHE A 136 -13.87 8.34 11.01
CA PHE A 136 -15.19 8.39 11.63
C PHE A 136 -15.53 9.76 12.20
N ARG A 137 -14.59 10.39 12.91
CA ARG A 137 -14.80 11.77 13.40
C ARG A 137 -15.13 12.75 12.28
N ARG A 138 -14.47 12.61 11.11
CA ARG A 138 -14.73 13.45 9.94
C ARG A 138 -16.09 13.17 9.32
N ILE A 139 -16.51 11.91 9.23
CA ILE A 139 -17.80 11.48 8.69
C ILE A 139 -18.97 11.99 9.54
N VAL A 140 -18.84 11.91 10.87
CA VAL A 140 -19.84 12.37 11.84
C VAL A 140 -19.80 13.89 12.02
N GLY A 141 -18.79 14.58 11.50
CA GLY A 141 -18.64 16.04 11.62
C GLY A 141 -18.23 16.51 13.02
N LEU A 142 -17.60 15.63 13.82
CA LEU A 142 -17.14 15.97 15.17
C LEU A 142 -15.90 16.86 15.11
N ARG A 143 -15.96 17.99 15.84
CA ARG A 143 -14.80 18.88 16.02
C ARG A 143 -13.79 18.22 16.94
N ARG A 144 -12.50 18.57 16.79
CA ARG A 144 -11.39 18.01 17.59
C ARG A 144 -11.58 18.13 19.11
N HIS A 145 -12.34 19.13 19.56
CA HIS A 145 -12.60 19.40 20.98
C HIS A 145 -13.75 18.57 21.58
N HIS A 146 -14.52 17.84 20.77
CA HIS A 146 -15.56 16.97 21.29
C HIS A 146 -14.93 15.67 21.82
N SER A 147 -15.09 15.43 23.11
CA SER A 147 -14.78 14.13 23.71
C SER A 147 -15.83 13.13 23.25
N VAL A 148 -15.38 11.99 22.73
CA VAL A 148 -16.25 10.88 22.34
C VAL A 148 -16.01 9.78 23.36
N SER A 149 -16.98 9.56 24.26
CA SER A 149 -17.07 8.31 25.01
C SER A 149 -17.36 7.21 24.01
N ASN A 150 -16.56 6.14 24.01
CA ASN A 150 -16.62 5.06 23.04
C ASN A 150 -18.02 4.42 23.05
N PRO A 151 -18.91 4.68 22.09
CA PRO A 151 -20.12 3.89 21.98
C PRO A 151 -19.72 2.61 21.26
N GLU A 152 -20.05 1.47 21.84
CA GLU A 152 -19.91 0.18 21.19
C GLU A 152 -20.55 0.25 19.79
N ILE A 153 -19.70 0.09 18.78
CA ILE A 153 -19.89 -0.55 17.47
C ILE A 153 -21.22 -0.20 16.75
N TRP A 154 -21.12 0.55 15.66
CA TRP A 154 -22.11 0.61 14.57
C TRP A 154 -21.72 -0.37 13.46
#